data_AF-A0A392MQZ2-F1
#
_entry.id   AF-A0A392MQZ2-F1
#
_cell.length_a   1.000
_cell.length_b   1.000
_cell.length_c   1.000
_cell.angle_alpha   90.00
_cell.angle_beta   90.00
_cell.angle_gamma   90.00
#
_symmetry.space_group_name_H-M   'P 1'
#
loop_
_entity.id
_entity.type
_entity.pdbx_description
1 polymer ?
#
loop_
_entity_poly.entity_id
_entity_poly.type
_entity_poly.pdbx_seq_one_letter_code
_entity_poly.pdbx_strand_id
1 'polypeptide(L)'
;MRPETAQGIFVNFKDLYYYNGNKLPFAAAQIGQAFRNEISPRQGLLRVREFTLAEIEHFVDPDDKSHPKYAEVADLEFFMFPRDEQASGQSAKKLRLGEAVSKGIVNNETLGYFIGRVYLFLTRLGIDKDRLRFRQHLANEMAHYAADCWDAEIECSYGWIECVGIADRSAYDLRAHS
;
A
#
# COMPACT_ATOMS: atom_id res chain seq x y z
N MET A 1 -17.57 3.73 15.83
CA MET A 1 -16.71 2.61 15.41
C MET A 1 -15.75 3.13 14.36
N ARG A 2 -14.47 2.72 14.39
CA ARG A 2 -13.44 3.25 13.48
C ARG A 2 -13.49 2.56 12.11
N PRO A 3 -13.40 3.28 10.98
CA PRO A 3 -13.40 2.69 9.64
C PRO A 3 -12.04 2.12 9.19
N GLU A 4 -10.97 2.49 9.90
CA GLU A 4 -9.57 2.09 9.68
C GLU A 4 -8.82 2.07 11.04
N THR A 5 -7.59 1.59 11.06
CA THR A 5 -6.72 1.54 12.25
C THR A 5 -5.66 2.66 12.30
N ALA A 6 -5.34 3.27 11.16
CA ALA A 6 -4.32 4.30 10.96
C ALA A 6 -4.47 5.54 11.86
N GLN A 7 -5.70 6.03 12.05
CA GLN A 7 -5.98 7.24 12.85
C GLN A 7 -5.40 7.16 14.28
N GLY A 8 -5.43 5.98 14.89
CA GLY A 8 -4.84 5.78 16.22
C GLY A 8 -3.33 5.98 16.23
N ILE A 9 -2.65 5.67 15.14
CA ILE A 9 -1.21 5.85 14.99
C ILE A 9 -0.88 7.34 14.82
N PHE A 10 -1.63 8.07 13.99
CA PHE A 10 -1.39 9.50 13.75
C PHE A 10 -1.59 10.35 15.00
N VAL A 11 -2.65 10.12 15.77
CA VAL A 11 -2.91 10.85 17.02
C VAL A 11 -1.80 10.64 18.05
N ASN A 12 -1.15 9.47 18.05
CA ASN A 12 -0.06 9.13 18.96
C ASN A 12 1.34 9.38 18.34
N PHE A 13 1.44 10.09 17.21
CA PHE A 13 2.70 10.29 16.50
C PHE A 13 3.80 10.88 17.38
N LYS A 14 3.49 11.88 18.23
CA LYS A 14 4.50 12.52 19.10
C LYS A 14 5.17 11.53 20.05
N ASP A 15 4.38 10.66 20.66
CA ASP A 15 4.89 9.64 21.58
C ASP A 15 5.69 8.58 20.82
N LEU A 16 5.18 8.11 19.68
CA LEU A 16 5.87 7.12 18.84
C LEU A 16 7.22 7.65 18.32
N TYR A 17 7.24 8.91 17.89
CA TYR A 17 8.45 9.60 17.44
C TYR A 17 9.45 9.77 18.58
N TYR A 18 8.97 10.15 19.76
CA TYR A 18 9.78 10.22 20.98
C TYR A 18 10.38 8.84 21.34
N TYR A 19 9.59 7.77 21.29
CA TYR A 19 10.07 6.40 21.56
C TYR A 19 11.11 5.92 20.54
N ASN A 20 11.06 6.43 19.31
CA ASN A 20 12.12 6.20 18.31
C ASN A 20 13.34 7.12 18.49
N GLY A 21 13.42 7.87 19.60
CA GLY A 21 14.52 8.78 19.90
C GLY A 21 14.51 10.05 19.03
N ASN A 22 13.34 10.48 18.55
CA ASN A 22 13.15 11.62 17.66
C ASN A 22 13.97 11.50 16.37
N LYS A 23 13.91 10.32 15.73
CA LYS A 23 14.59 10.05 14.46
C LYS A 23 13.63 9.48 13.43
N LEU A 24 13.87 9.82 12.17
CA LEU A 24 13.24 9.21 11.01
C LEU A 24 14.29 8.36 10.26
N PRO A 25 13.87 7.34 9.50
CA PRO A 25 12.49 6.83 9.42
C PRO A 25 12.12 5.96 10.63
N PHE A 26 10.81 5.78 10.86
CA PHE A 26 10.26 4.77 11.77
C PHE A 26 8.91 4.27 11.28
N ALA A 27 8.48 3.11 11.77
CA ALA A 27 7.16 2.59 11.46
C ALA A 27 6.40 2.21 12.73
N ALA A 28 5.09 2.41 12.70
CA ALA A 28 4.17 1.88 13.69
C ALA A 28 3.12 1.04 12.97
N ALA A 29 2.62 0.01 13.65
CA ALA A 29 1.64 -0.90 13.08
C ALA A 29 0.52 -1.18 14.06
N GLN A 30 -0.67 -1.42 13.54
CA GLN A 30 -1.81 -1.82 14.35
C GLN A 30 -2.58 -2.94 13.65
N ILE A 31 -2.92 -3.97 14.43
CA ILE A 31 -3.81 -5.06 13.99
C ILE A 31 -5.08 -4.97 14.84
N GLY A 32 -6.24 -4.88 14.21
CA GLY A 32 -7.50 -4.84 14.94
C GLY A 32 -8.73 -4.73 14.06
N GLN A 33 -9.91 -4.70 14.70
CA GLN A 33 -11.17 -4.57 13.98
C GLN A 33 -11.37 -3.16 13.40
N ALA A 34 -11.91 -3.14 12.20
CA ALA A 34 -12.41 -1.97 11.49
C ALA A 34 -13.85 -2.21 11.04
N PHE A 35 -14.63 -1.13 10.97
CA PHE A 35 -16.07 -1.19 10.71
C PHE A 35 -16.45 -0.26 9.57
N ARG A 36 -17.06 -0.80 8.52
CA ARG A 36 -17.55 -0.02 7.36
C ARG A 36 -19.05 -0.24 7.21
N ASN A 37 -19.83 0.84 7.15
CA ASN A 37 -21.29 0.74 7.02
C ASN A 37 -21.70 0.44 5.57
N GLU A 38 -21.31 -0.74 5.08
CA GLU A 38 -21.56 -1.19 3.71
C GLU A 38 -23.06 -1.31 3.44
N ILE A 39 -23.51 -0.68 2.35
CA ILE A 39 -24.93 -0.52 2.01
C ILE A 39 -25.53 -1.89 1.66
N SER A 40 -24.80 -2.70 0.89
CA SER A 40 -25.23 -4.05 0.51
C SER A 40 -24.05 -5.02 0.61
N PRO A 41 -23.83 -5.67 1.78
CA PRO A 41 -22.79 -6.67 1.91
C PRO A 41 -23.13 -7.88 1.02
N ARG A 42 -22.27 -8.13 0.03
CA ARG A 42 -22.38 -9.22 -0.96
C ARG A 42 -21.00 -9.85 -1.15
N GLN A 43 -20.92 -10.99 -1.82
CA GLN A 43 -19.64 -11.66 -2.12
C GLN A 43 -18.89 -12.20 -0.88
N GLY A 44 -19.64 -12.60 0.16
CA GLY A 44 -19.09 -13.27 1.35
C GLY A 44 -18.10 -12.39 2.10
N LEU A 45 -16.88 -12.89 2.32
CA LEU A 45 -15.84 -12.19 3.08
C LEU A 45 -15.26 -10.96 2.37
N LEU A 46 -15.52 -10.79 1.07
CA LEU A 46 -14.97 -9.67 0.29
C LEU A 46 -15.63 -8.33 0.61
N ARG A 47 -16.89 -8.33 1.07
CA ARG A 47 -17.58 -7.11 1.52
C ARG A 47 -18.36 -7.39 2.81
N VAL A 48 -17.69 -7.12 3.92
CA VAL A 48 -18.23 -7.27 5.27
C VAL A 48 -18.26 -5.92 5.99
N ARG A 49 -19.11 -5.81 7.02
CA ARG A 49 -19.22 -4.59 7.83
C ARG A 49 -18.22 -4.51 8.97
N GLU A 50 -17.64 -5.65 9.35
CA GLU A 50 -16.61 -5.79 10.37
C GLU A 50 -15.54 -6.75 9.85
N PHE A 51 -14.28 -6.35 9.95
CA PHE A 51 -13.14 -7.16 9.53
C PHE A 51 -11.87 -6.73 10.26
N THR A 52 -10.92 -7.66 10.33
CA THR A 52 -9.60 -7.39 10.90
C THR A 52 -8.70 -6.77 9.84
N LEU A 53 -8.11 -5.62 10.18
CA LEU A 53 -7.08 -4.97 9.39
C LEU A 53 -5.73 -5.10 10.09
N ALA A 54 -4.68 -5.10 9.28
CA ALA A 54 -3.31 -4.88 9.70
C ALA A 54 -2.75 -3.71 8.89
N GLU A 55 -2.54 -2.57 9.52
CA GLU A 55 -2.00 -1.37 8.88
C GLU A 55 -0.63 -1.03 9.44
N ILE A 56 0.25 -0.52 8.58
CA ILE A 56 1.58 -0.05 8.91
C ILE A 56 1.69 1.37 8.41
N GLU A 57 1.94 2.31 9.32
CA GLU A 57 2.30 3.68 8.98
C GLU A 57 3.81 3.81 9.05
N HIS A 58 4.45 4.00 7.91
CA HIS A 58 5.89 4.21 7.79
C HIS A 58 6.18 5.70 7.61
N PHE A 59 6.73 6.32 8.65
CA PHE A 59 7.11 7.72 8.66
C PHE A 59 8.55 7.87 8.18
N VAL A 60 8.73 8.69 7.16
CA VAL A 60 10.02 8.94 6.50
C VAL A 60 10.20 10.45 6.29
N ASP A 61 11.45 10.88 6.12
CA ASP A 61 11.75 12.25 5.74
C ASP A 61 11.15 12.55 4.35
N PRO A 62 10.39 13.64 4.15
CA PRO A 62 9.86 13.98 2.84
C PRO A 62 10.94 14.25 1.78
N ASP A 63 12.14 14.70 2.20
CA ASP A 63 13.25 15.02 1.30
C ASP A 63 14.17 13.80 1.03
N ASP A 64 14.04 12.73 1.82
CA ASP A 64 14.75 11.45 1.61
C ASP A 64 13.81 10.25 1.77
N LYS A 65 13.24 9.82 0.64
CA LYS A 65 12.38 8.61 0.56
C LYS A 65 13.14 7.35 0.14
N SER A 66 14.46 7.31 0.31
CA SER A 66 15.25 6.10 0.11
C SER A 66 14.89 5.03 1.16
N HIS A 67 15.13 3.76 0.86
CA HIS A 67 14.92 2.70 1.85
C HIS A 67 16.13 1.77 1.90
N PRO A 68 16.79 1.60 3.07
CA PRO A 68 18.08 0.91 3.16
C PRO A 68 18.03 -0.57 2.76
N LYS A 69 16.83 -1.17 2.78
CA LYS A 69 16.59 -2.56 2.37
C LYS A 69 15.94 -2.72 1.00
N TYR A 70 15.81 -1.65 0.23
CA TYR A 70 15.19 -1.71 -1.10
C TYR A 70 15.90 -2.71 -2.02
N ALA A 71 17.23 -2.79 -1.94
CA ALA A 71 18.03 -3.76 -2.69
C ALA A 71 17.61 -5.23 -2.46
N GLU A 72 17.01 -5.57 -1.31
CA GLU A 72 16.52 -6.93 -1.04
C GLU A 72 15.33 -7.34 -1.93
N VAL A 73 14.63 -6.38 -2.52
CA VAL A 73 13.41 -6.62 -3.31
C VAL A 73 13.48 -6.09 -4.75
N ALA A 74 14.50 -5.29 -5.09
CA ALA A 74 14.62 -4.67 -6.40
C ALA A 74 14.64 -5.67 -7.57
N ASP A 75 15.07 -6.91 -7.32
CA ASP A 75 15.17 -7.96 -8.34
C ASP A 75 13.89 -8.77 -8.52
N LEU A 76 12.86 -8.51 -7.72
CA LEU A 76 11.57 -9.19 -7.86
C LEU A 76 10.89 -8.77 -9.17
N GLU A 77 10.32 -9.75 -9.85
CA GLU A 77 9.54 -9.57 -11.06
C GLU A 77 8.14 -10.18 -10.86
N PHE A 78 7.11 -9.37 -11.10
CA PHE A 78 5.71 -9.78 -10.95
C PHE A 78 4.80 -8.89 -11.81
N PHE A 79 3.52 -9.26 -11.91
CA PHE A 79 2.55 -8.48 -12.67
C PHE A 79 2.33 -7.12 -12.02
N MET A 80 2.63 -6.07 -12.77
CA MET A 80 2.35 -4.68 -12.42
C MET A 80 1.41 -4.10 -13.47
N PHE A 81 0.52 -3.22 -13.04
CA PHE A 81 -0.43 -2.54 -13.91
C PHE A 81 -0.35 -1.01 -13.69
N PRO A 82 0.68 -0.37 -14.26
CA PRO A 82 0.86 1.08 -14.18
C PRO A 82 -0.33 1.86 -14.75
N ARG A 83 -0.46 3.13 -14.35
CA ARG A 83 -1.57 3.97 -14.78
C ARG A 83 -1.64 4.17 -16.30
N ASP A 84 -0.49 4.28 -16.96
CA ASP A 84 -0.42 4.57 -18.40
C ASP A 84 -0.86 3.34 -19.22
N GLU A 85 -0.57 2.15 -18.72
CA GLU A 85 -1.02 0.89 -19.31
C GLU A 85 -2.53 0.73 -19.15
N GLN A 86 -3.09 1.12 -17.99
CA GLN A 86 -4.54 1.17 -17.78
C GLN A 86 -5.22 2.15 -18.74
N ALA A 87 -4.69 3.38 -18.87
CA ALA A 87 -5.26 4.43 -19.71
C ALA A 87 -5.22 4.07 -21.21
N SER A 88 -4.22 3.30 -21.64
CA SER A 88 -4.09 2.81 -23.01
C SER A 88 -4.86 1.51 -23.30
N GLY A 89 -5.60 0.98 -22.31
CA GLY A 89 -6.39 -0.24 -22.46
C GLY A 89 -5.54 -1.51 -22.57
N GLN A 90 -4.28 -1.45 -22.13
CA GLN A 90 -3.38 -2.60 -22.10
C GLN A 90 -3.63 -3.46 -20.85
N SER A 91 -3.00 -4.62 -20.79
CA SER A 91 -3.05 -5.51 -19.63
C SER A 91 -1.85 -5.30 -18.70
N ALA A 92 -1.95 -5.81 -17.47
CA ALA A 92 -0.81 -5.91 -16.57
C ALA A 92 0.35 -6.68 -17.23
N LYS A 93 1.59 -6.28 -16.94
CA LYS A 93 2.81 -6.87 -17.50
C LYS A 93 3.74 -7.26 -16.37
N LYS A 94 4.55 -8.31 -16.59
CA LYS A 94 5.65 -8.62 -15.67
C LYS A 94 6.71 -7.54 -15.79
N LEU A 95 6.99 -6.87 -14.68
CA LEU A 95 8.02 -5.83 -14.58
C LEU A 95 8.91 -6.14 -13.39
N ARG A 96 10.22 -5.91 -13.56
CA ARG A 96 11.17 -5.93 -12.45
C ARG A 96 10.98 -4.66 -11.62
N LEU A 97 10.85 -4.83 -10.30
CA LEU A 97 10.59 -3.72 -9.38
C LEU A 97 11.68 -2.64 -9.44
N GLY A 98 12.94 -3.06 -9.58
CA GLY A 98 14.11 -2.20 -9.81
C GLY A 98 13.92 -1.28 -11.02
N GLU A 99 13.45 -1.84 -12.13
CA GLU A 99 13.18 -1.06 -13.34
C GLU A 99 12.03 -0.08 -13.14
N ALA A 100 10.95 -0.53 -12.49
CA ALA A 100 9.77 0.30 -12.23
C ALA A 100 10.12 1.53 -11.39
N VAL A 101 10.96 1.39 -10.35
CA VAL A 101 11.44 2.53 -9.56
C VAL A 101 12.40 3.41 -10.37
N SER A 102 13.37 2.82 -11.08
CA SER A 102 14.35 3.59 -11.87
C SER A 102 13.71 4.43 -12.99
N LYS A 103 12.59 3.96 -13.55
CA LYS A 103 11.82 4.64 -14.60
C LYS A 103 10.79 5.63 -14.03
N GLY A 104 10.68 5.75 -12.70
CA GLY A 104 9.70 6.61 -12.03
C GLY A 104 8.25 6.11 -12.12
N ILE A 105 8.04 4.84 -12.50
CA ILE A 105 6.70 4.23 -12.51
C ILE A 105 6.22 4.06 -11.05
N VAL A 106 7.11 3.58 -10.19
CA VAL A 106 6.94 3.58 -8.73
C VAL A 106 7.73 4.77 -8.19
N ASN A 107 7.09 5.64 -7.42
CA ASN A 107 7.61 6.96 -7.09
C ASN A 107 8.97 6.97 -6.35
N ASN A 108 9.20 6.03 -5.44
CA ASN A 108 10.42 6.00 -4.61
C ASN A 108 10.75 4.59 -4.10
N GLU A 109 11.97 4.44 -3.55
CA GLU A 109 12.46 3.17 -3.01
C GLU A 109 11.67 2.68 -1.80
N THR A 110 11.16 3.58 -0.95
CA THR A 110 10.33 3.20 0.20
C THR A 110 9.04 2.51 -0.26
N LEU A 111 8.33 3.12 -1.22
CA LEU A 111 7.13 2.53 -1.81
C LEU A 111 7.45 1.21 -2.52
N GLY A 112 8.54 1.19 -3.30
CA GLY A 112 9.03 -0.03 -3.94
C GLY A 112 9.33 -1.14 -2.93
N TYR A 113 10.00 -0.82 -1.82
CA TYR A 113 10.29 -1.78 -0.76
C TYR A 113 9.02 -2.43 -0.21
N PHE A 114 8.00 -1.64 0.13
CA PHE A 114 6.74 -2.18 0.65
C PHE A 114 5.96 -2.98 -0.41
N ILE A 115 5.94 -2.56 -1.68
CA ILE A 115 5.37 -3.36 -2.78
C ILE A 115 6.05 -4.74 -2.83
N GLY A 116 7.38 -4.78 -2.84
CA GLY A 116 8.13 -6.04 -2.87
C GLY A 116 7.91 -6.92 -1.64
N ARG A 117 7.84 -6.31 -0.45
CA ARG A 117 7.54 -7.04 0.80
C ARG A 117 6.12 -7.60 0.83
N VAL A 118 5.14 -6.87 0.31
CA VAL A 118 3.76 -7.34 0.17
C VAL A 118 3.69 -8.52 -0.80
N TYR A 119 4.38 -8.45 -1.94
CA TYR A 119 4.47 -9.58 -2.88
C TYR A 119 5.03 -10.83 -2.20
N LEU A 120 6.16 -10.70 -1.49
CA LEU A 120 6.77 -11.82 -0.77
C LEU A 120 5.85 -12.37 0.32
N PHE A 121 5.13 -11.50 1.03
CA PHE A 121 4.20 -11.91 2.07
C PHE A 121 3.02 -12.70 1.50
N LEU A 122 2.33 -12.17 0.49
CA LEU A 122 1.17 -12.83 -0.13
C LEU A 122 1.54 -14.16 -0.78
N THR A 123 2.68 -14.21 -1.49
CA THR A 123 3.15 -15.46 -2.10
C THR A 123 3.57 -16.49 -1.05
N ARG A 124 4.14 -16.07 0.08
CA ARG A 124 4.43 -16.96 1.22
C ARG A 124 3.16 -17.52 1.87
N LEU A 125 2.06 -16.78 1.85
CA LEU A 125 0.75 -17.26 2.32
C LEU A 125 0.07 -18.23 1.33
N GLY A 126 0.64 -18.44 0.15
CA GLY A 126 0.12 -19.37 -0.85
C GLY A 126 -0.75 -18.72 -1.93
N ILE A 127 -0.74 -17.39 -2.07
CA ILE A 127 -1.39 -16.73 -3.21
C ILE A 127 -0.62 -17.08 -4.50
N ASP A 128 -1.38 -17.48 -5.52
CA ASP A 128 -0.86 -17.81 -6.83
C ASP A 128 -0.26 -16.56 -7.50
N LYS A 129 1.00 -16.67 -7.92
CA LYS A 129 1.78 -15.59 -8.54
C LYS A 129 1.20 -15.13 -9.87
N ASP A 130 0.56 -16.02 -10.62
CA ASP A 130 -0.05 -15.68 -11.91
C ASP A 130 -1.42 -15.02 -11.74
N ARG A 131 -1.95 -15.02 -10.51
CA ARG A 131 -3.24 -14.42 -10.12
C ARG A 131 -3.06 -13.29 -9.09
N LEU A 132 -1.86 -12.74 -9.02
CA LEU A 132 -1.48 -11.61 -8.17
C LEU A 132 -0.89 -10.50 -9.03
N ARG A 133 -1.44 -9.29 -8.95
CA ARG A 133 -0.90 -8.11 -9.62
C ARG A 133 -0.88 -6.90 -8.70
N PHE A 134 -0.06 -5.91 -9.05
CA PHE A 134 -0.02 -4.62 -8.38
C PHE A 134 -0.55 -3.54 -9.32
N ARG A 135 -1.70 -2.95 -9.02
CA ARG A 135 -2.35 -1.93 -9.85
C ARG A 135 -2.13 -0.54 -9.27
N GLN A 136 -1.62 0.38 -10.09
CA GLN A 136 -1.48 1.77 -9.68
C GLN A 136 -2.83 2.50 -9.77
N HIS A 137 -3.12 3.41 -8.83
CA HIS A 137 -4.33 4.22 -8.91
C HIS A 137 -4.29 5.21 -10.10
N LEU A 138 -5.42 5.38 -10.78
CA LEU A 138 -5.57 6.41 -11.80
C LEU A 138 -5.59 7.81 -11.16
N ALA A 139 -5.32 8.86 -11.95
CA ALA A 139 -5.19 10.21 -11.41
C ALA A 139 -6.48 10.74 -10.76
N ASN A 140 -7.63 10.26 -11.25
CA ASN A 140 -8.96 10.53 -10.72
C ASN A 140 -9.38 9.62 -9.56
N GLU A 141 -8.62 8.56 -9.27
CA GLU A 141 -8.87 7.63 -8.16
C GLU A 141 -8.00 7.96 -6.94
N MET A 142 -6.87 8.63 -7.15
CA MET A 142 -5.99 9.07 -6.08
C MET A 142 -6.73 10.00 -5.11
N ALA A 143 -6.58 9.73 -3.82
CA ALA A 143 -6.95 10.72 -2.81
C ALA A 143 -6.16 12.01 -3.06
N HIS A 144 -6.77 13.17 -2.82
CA HIS A 144 -6.19 14.50 -3.12
C HIS A 144 -4.85 14.78 -2.42
N TYR A 145 -4.46 13.94 -1.46
CA TYR A 145 -3.23 14.02 -0.68
C TYR A 145 -2.22 12.90 -0.97
N ALA A 146 -2.57 11.88 -1.76
CA ALA A 146 -1.67 10.78 -2.06
C ALA A 146 -0.69 11.20 -3.18
N ALA A 147 0.60 10.90 -3.02
CA ALA A 147 1.61 11.12 -4.05
C ALA A 147 1.67 9.97 -5.06
N ASP A 148 1.48 8.73 -4.59
CA ASP A 148 1.37 7.52 -5.40
C ASP A 148 0.62 6.45 -4.57
N CYS A 149 -0.12 5.56 -5.23
CA CYS A 149 -0.88 4.51 -4.56
C CYS A 149 -0.97 3.27 -5.43
N TRP A 150 -0.71 2.11 -4.81
CA TRP A 150 -0.71 0.81 -5.46
C TRP A 150 -1.55 -0.19 -4.67
N ASP A 151 -2.39 -0.93 -5.37
CA ASP A 151 -3.19 -2.02 -4.81
C ASP A 151 -2.58 -3.36 -5.21
N ALA A 152 -2.32 -4.23 -4.23
CA ALA A 152 -2.13 -5.65 -4.49
C ALA A 152 -3.51 -6.28 -4.71
N GLU A 153 -3.78 -6.70 -5.95
CA GLU A 153 -5.03 -7.31 -6.35
C GLU A 153 -4.86 -8.81 -6.59
N ILE A 154 -5.82 -9.59 -6.11
CA ILE A 154 -5.88 -11.04 -6.26
C ILE A 154 -7.05 -11.38 -7.19
N GLU A 155 -6.79 -12.20 -8.21
CA GLU A 155 -7.84 -12.69 -9.09
C GLU A 155 -8.59 -13.85 -8.43
N CYS A 156 -9.90 -13.71 -8.29
CA CYS A 156 -10.79 -14.72 -7.74
C CYS A 156 -12.00 -14.96 -8.65
N SER A 157 -12.98 -15.75 -8.21
CA SER A 157 -14.21 -16.02 -8.98
C SER A 157 -15.06 -14.77 -9.26
N TYR A 158 -14.77 -13.65 -8.58
CA TYR A 158 -15.43 -12.35 -8.77
C TYR A 158 -14.59 -11.36 -9.58
N GLY A 159 -13.47 -11.80 -10.17
CA GLY A 159 -12.50 -10.95 -10.87
C GLY A 159 -11.37 -10.50 -9.95
N TRP A 160 -10.71 -9.41 -10.33
CA TRP A 160 -9.60 -8.80 -9.57
C TRP A 160 -10.15 -7.99 -8.41
N ILE A 161 -9.69 -8.30 -7.20
CA ILE A 161 -10.12 -7.64 -5.97
C ILE A 161 -8.88 -7.19 -5.19
N GLU A 162 -8.91 -5.95 -4.70
CA GLU A 162 -7.90 -5.41 -3.80
C GLU A 162 -7.83 -6.24 -2.51
N CYS A 163 -6.60 -6.61 -2.11
CA CYS A 163 -6.31 -7.27 -0.84
C CYS A 163 -5.41 -6.39 0.06
N VAL A 164 -4.53 -5.58 -0.51
CA VAL A 164 -3.61 -4.71 0.24
C VAL A 164 -3.44 -3.39 -0.52
N GLY A 165 -3.81 -2.27 0.09
CA GLY A 165 -3.47 -0.93 -0.39
C GLY A 165 -2.10 -0.48 0.13
N ILE A 166 -1.29 0.12 -0.73
CA ILE A 166 0.04 0.66 -0.43
C ILE A 166 0.08 2.10 -0.92
N ALA A 167 -0.07 3.06 0.00
CA ALA A 167 -0.26 4.47 -0.33
C ALA A 167 0.86 5.36 0.26
N ASP A 168 1.38 6.29 -0.56
CA ASP A 168 2.21 7.40 -0.11
C ASP A 168 1.30 8.60 0.17
N ARG A 169 0.95 8.82 1.45
CA ARG A 169 -0.02 9.85 1.88
C ARG A 169 0.61 11.22 2.18
N SER A 170 1.91 11.37 1.92
CA SER A 170 2.68 12.57 2.30
C SER A 170 2.52 12.93 3.79
N ALA A 171 2.40 14.22 4.13
CA ALA A 171 2.25 14.70 5.52
C ALA A 171 0.81 15.12 5.85
N TYR A 172 -0.18 14.76 5.03
CA TYR A 172 -1.54 15.27 5.15
C TYR A 172 -2.18 14.92 6.49
N ASP A 173 -2.12 13.65 6.90
CA ASP A 173 -2.77 13.19 8.14
C ASP A 173 -2.15 13.86 9.37
N LEU A 174 -0.83 13.97 9.44
CA LEU A 174 -0.15 14.66 10.55
C LEU A 174 -0.52 16.14 10.62
N ARG A 175 -0.66 16.83 9.48
CA ARG A 175 -1.06 18.24 9.42
C ARG A 175 -2.54 18.45 9.79
N ALA A 176 -3.40 17.48 9.51
CA ALA A 176 -4.81 17.56 9.87
C ALA A 176 -5.04 17.42 11.39
N HIS A 177 -4.10 16.80 12.10
CA HIS A 177 -4.17 16.55 13.55
C HIS A 177 -3.26 17.44 14.40
N SER A 178 -2.45 18.31 13.78
CA SER A 178 -1.52 19.23 14.46
C SER A 178 -2.15 20.52 14.92
#